data_AF-A0A7I7RNV7-F1
#
_entry.id   AF-A0A7I7RNV7-F1
#
_cell.length_a   1.000
_cell.length_b   1.000
_cell.length_c   1.000
_cell.angle_alpha   90.00
_cell.angle_beta   90.00
_cell.angle_gamma   90.00
#
_symmetry.space_group_name_H-M   'P 1'
#
loop_
_entity.id
_entity.type
_entity.pdbx_description
1 polymer ?
#
loop_
_entity_poly.entity_id
_entity_poly.type
_entity_poly.pdbx_seq_one_letter_code
_entity_poly.pdbx_strand_id
1 'polypeptide(L)' 'MANEPDDETKRKFREALERKKAKAGGGAGHKDGGAKQPRAHGPVEHRREFRRKSG' A
#
# COMPACT_ATOMS: atom_id res chain seq x y z
N MET A 1 -36.57 -25.46 -8.68
CA MET A 1 -36.37 -24.00 -8.69
C MET A 1 -35.03 -23.75 -8.03
N ALA A 2 -33.95 -23.88 -8.81
CA ALA A 2 -32.60 -23.77 -8.28
C ALA A 2 -32.28 -22.30 -8.03
N ASN A 3 -32.09 -21.95 -6.77
CA ASN A 3 -30.93 -21.16 -6.32
C ASN A 3 -30.63 -19.83 -7.05
N GLU A 4 -31.66 -19.11 -7.52
CA GLU A 4 -31.53 -17.76 -8.11
C GLU A 4 -30.60 -16.80 -7.33
N PRO A 5 -30.69 -16.68 -5.98
CA PRO A 5 -29.79 -15.79 -5.24
C PRO A 5 -28.32 -16.26 -5.24
N ASP A 6 -28.07 -17.56 -5.28
CA ASP A 6 -26.71 -18.13 -5.31
C ASP A 6 -26.11 -18.05 -6.72
N ASP A 7 -26.93 -18.22 -7.76
CA ASP A 7 -26.50 -18.07 -9.15
C ASP A 7 -26.16 -16.60 -9.46
N GLU A 8 -26.94 -15.65 -8.94
CA GLU A 8 -26.58 -14.24 -8.96
C GLU A 8 -25.27 -13.94 -8.22
N THR A 9 -25.08 -14.54 -7.04
CA THR A 9 -23.88 -14.35 -6.23
C THR A 9 -22.65 -14.88 -6.95
N LYS A 10 -22.75 -16.08 -7.54
CA LYS A 10 -21.69 -16.69 -8.37
C LYS A 10 -21.38 -15.85 -9.60
N ARG A 11 -22.39 -15.26 -10.24
CA ARG A 11 -22.22 -14.36 -11.39
C ARG A 11 -21.45 -13.10 -10.99
N LYS A 12 -21.88 -12.41 -9.93
CA LYS A 12 -21.22 -11.21 -9.39
C LYS A 12 -19.78 -11.51 -8.94
N PHE A 13 -19.55 -12.67 -8.32
CA PHE A 13 -18.23 -13.08 -7.88
C PHE A 13 -17.26 -13.31 -9.06
N ARG A 14 -17.71 -13.99 -10.12
CA ARG A 14 -16.90 -14.16 -11.34
C ARG A 14 -16.57 -12.83 -11.99
N GLU A 15 -17.53 -11.93 -12.11
CA GLU A 15 -17.32 -10.59 -12.66
C GLU A 15 -16.29 -9.78 -11.86
N ALA A 16 -16.39 -9.81 -10.53
CA ALA A 16 -15.44 -9.14 -9.65
C ALA A 16 -14.02 -9.74 -9.77
N LEU A 17 -13.91 -11.06 -9.91
CA LEU A 17 -12.63 -11.75 -10.10
C LEU A 17 -11.95 -11.32 -11.40
N GLU A 18 -12.69 -11.29 -12.51
CA GLU A 18 -12.15 -10.86 -13.80
C GLU A 18 -11.76 -9.39 -13.80
N ARG A 19 -12.56 -8.51 -13.17
CA ARG A 19 -12.19 -7.10 -12.96
C ARG A 19 -10.90 -6.95 -12.14
N LYS A 20 -10.71 -7.77 -11.10
CA LYS A 20 -9.49 -7.77 -10.28
C LYS A 20 -8.27 -8.26 -11.07
N LYS A 21 -8.39 -9.36 -11.83
CA LYS A 21 -7.31 -9.87 -12.67
C LYS A 21 -6.91 -8.87 -13.76
N ALA A 22 -7.89 -8.27 -14.43
CA ALA A 22 -7.66 -7.25 -15.44
C ALA A 22 -6.94 -6.01 -14.87
N LYS A 23 -7.26 -5.62 -13.63
CA LYS A 23 -6.57 -4.52 -12.92
C LYS A 23 -5.24 -4.93 -12.26
N ALA A 24 -5.01 -6.22 -12.04
CA ALA A 24 -3.78 -6.73 -11.43
C ALA A 24 -2.58 -6.73 -12.41
N GLY A 25 -2.82 -6.76 -13.72
CA GLY A 25 -1.77 -6.62 -14.75
C GLY A 25 -1.25 -5.19 -14.95
N GLY A 26 -1.93 -4.20 -14.35
CA GLY A 26 -1.59 -2.78 -14.45
C GLY A 26 -1.26 -2.15 -13.10
N GLY A 27 -0.91 -2.94 -12.09
CA GLY A 27 -0.18 -2.42 -10.95
C GLY A 27 1.13 -1.89 -11.49
N ALA A 28 1.18 -0.59 -11.78
CA ALA A 28 2.38 0.12 -12.18
C ALA A 28 3.48 -0.37 -11.24
N GLY A 29 4.37 -1.22 -11.77
CA GLY A 29 5.55 -1.62 -11.02
C GLY A 29 6.14 -0.32 -10.52
N HIS A 30 6.32 -0.20 -9.19
CA HIS A 30 6.63 1.04 -8.48
C HIS A 30 7.92 1.69 -9.03
N LYS A 31 7.85 2.21 -10.25
CA LYS A 31 8.85 3.01 -10.97
C LYS A 31 8.59 4.49 -10.71
N ASP A 32 7.38 4.81 -10.27
CA ASP A 32 7.04 6.02 -9.52
C ASP A 32 7.47 5.95 -8.05
N GLY A 33 8.32 4.97 -7.68
CA GLY A 33 9.27 5.15 -6.60
C GLY A 33 10.30 6.20 -6.99
N GLY A 34 9.82 7.44 -7.21
CA GLY A 34 10.64 8.61 -7.42
C GLY A 34 11.74 8.65 -6.38
N ALA A 35 12.93 9.09 -6.81
CA ALA A 35 14.18 9.06 -6.05
C ALA A 35 13.91 9.15 -4.55
N LYS A 36 14.35 8.12 -3.80
CA LYS A 36 14.31 8.05 -2.32
C LYS A 36 14.39 9.48 -1.81
N GLN A 37 13.27 10.01 -1.27
CA GLN A 37 13.24 11.38 -0.77
C GLN A 37 14.51 11.57 0.06
N PRO A 38 15.39 12.54 -0.27
CA PRO A 38 16.54 12.80 0.58
C PRO A 38 15.94 12.96 1.97
N ARG A 39 16.37 12.12 2.91
CA ARG A 39 15.78 12.05 4.25
C ARG A 39 15.49 13.48 4.69
N ALA A 40 14.24 13.78 5.05
CA ALA A 40 13.77 15.15 5.35
C ALA A 40 14.65 15.88 6.39
N HIS A 41 15.49 15.14 7.08
CA HIS A 41 16.54 15.62 7.94
C HIS A 41 17.90 15.20 7.35
N GLY A 42 18.75 16.19 7.08
CA GLY A 42 20.15 16.00 6.71
C GLY A 42 20.96 15.36 7.85
N PRO A 43 22.27 15.15 7.66
CA PRO A 43 23.14 14.63 8.70
C PRO A 43 22.96 15.43 10.00
N VAL A 44 22.68 14.73 11.11
CA VAL A 44 22.54 15.37 12.42
C VAL A 44 23.92 15.83 12.85
N GLU A 45 24.26 17.08 12.53
CA GLU A 45 25.53 17.69 12.92
C GLU A 45 25.54 18.12 14.39
N HIS A 46 24.35 18.25 15.01
CA HIS A 46 24.22 18.87 16.34
C HIS A 46 23.31 18.05 17.25
N ARG A 47 23.87 17.06 17.96
CA ARG A 47 23.19 16.38 19.07
C ARG A 47 23.41 17.19 20.34
N ARG A 48 22.37 17.87 20.83
CA ARG A 48 22.41 18.52 22.15
C ARG A 48 22.16 17.47 23.23
N GLU A 49 23.17 17.18 24.02
CA GLU A 49 23.03 16.30 25.17
C GLU A 49 22.69 17.14 26.41
N PHE A 50 21.51 16.91 26.98
CA PHE A 50 21.13 17.56 28.24
C PHE A 50 21.83 16.83 29.39
N ARG A 51 22.71 17.53 30.10
CA ARG A 51 23.30 17.01 31.32
C ARG A 51 22.20 16.82 32.36
N ARG A 52 21.83 15.57 32.60
CA ARG A 52 20.86 15.21 33.64
C ARG A 52 21.50 15.56 34.99
N LYS A 53 20.75 16.28 35.82
CA LYS A 53 21.19 16.64 37.17
C LYS A 53 21.03 15.43 38.08
N SER A 54 22.05 14.58 38.12
CA SER A 54 22.25 13.64 39.21
C SER A 54 23.75 13.34 39.32
N GLY A 55 24.43 14.24 40.03
CA GLY A 55 25.56 13.91 40.89
C GLY A 55 25.04 13.94 42.32
#